data_AF-A0A811GDK6-F1
#
_entry.id   AF-A0A811GDK6-F1
#
_cell.length_a   1.000
_cell.length_b   1.000
_cell.length_c   1.000
_cell.angle_alpha   90.00
_cell.angle_beta   90.00
_cell.angle_gamma   90.00
#
_symmetry.space_group_name_H-M   'P 1'
#
loop_
_entity.id
_entity.type
_entity.pdbx_description
1 polymer ?
#
loop_
_entity_poly.entity_id
_entity_poly.type
_entity_poly.pdbx_seq_one_letter_code
_entity_poly.pdbx_strand_id
1 'polypeptide(L)'
;MTHSVAVILISFAILLFLYVFIIAYLMLNNRRQKQLTAFQQNGYLIVFASQSGQAEHFARQTAQQLQAIGQTVRVMDIQYLHTEQLQQANQVLWFVSTYGEGDAPDTARMFIHDILKSQALDLSHQSYAILALGDRRYSHFCGFAQRLNEYLQQHHAKALFDMVCVDHLNPADLHRWTQHLEQLTQQQFSPVAEEQHWHRFILKQRFCLNSGSQGNSIYQIQLAYSEGIHWSSGDILEVQCGNSLDDIQEFLCAQQQPASQTIVELLQLKNLKNIPERLPDESLTDWINRFDGLGMREYSIASIPEQRRIELVIRQERTPAGLGIGSGWLTAHAALGQPIVARIRPNPAFHLKPTQQPLILIGNGTGIAGLVAHLAQRQHWGEQQNWLIFGERQQQFDHLYQDQIQRWQTEGYLTHVDYAFSRDQAEKIYVQHILQHKSAQLIEWIAAGAAIYVCGSLKGMAQAVEQTLLSLLGAEQLDQLKHEGRYQRDVY
;
A
#
# COMPACT_ATOMS: atom_id res chain seq x y z
N MET A 1 -29.94 -12.58 -60.95
CA MET A 1 -29.71 -11.70 -59.78
C MET A 1 -28.66 -10.69 -60.19
N THR A 2 -28.90 -9.40 -59.98
CA THR A 2 -27.91 -8.36 -60.33
C THR A 2 -26.69 -8.48 -59.42
N HIS A 3 -25.53 -8.12 -59.95
CA HIS A 3 -24.25 -8.18 -59.22
C HIS A 3 -24.32 -7.48 -57.85
N SER A 4 -25.13 -6.43 -57.76
CA SER A 4 -25.41 -5.68 -56.52
C SER A 4 -26.16 -6.50 -55.46
N VAL A 5 -27.12 -7.34 -55.85
CA VAL A 5 -27.86 -8.20 -54.90
C VAL A 5 -26.96 -9.32 -54.37
N ALA A 6 -26.06 -9.85 -55.20
CA ALA A 6 -25.08 -10.85 -54.77
C ALA A 6 -24.09 -10.27 -53.74
N VAL A 7 -23.61 -9.04 -53.97
CA VAL A 7 -22.70 -8.36 -53.02
C VAL A 7 -23.39 -8.11 -51.68
N ILE A 8 -24.64 -7.65 -51.67
CA ILE A 8 -25.39 -7.40 -50.43
C ILE A 8 -25.59 -8.70 -49.64
N LEU A 9 -25.96 -9.81 -50.31
CA LEU A 9 -26.14 -11.10 -49.65
C LEU A 9 -24.84 -11.66 -49.07
N ILE A 10 -23.71 -11.50 -49.77
CA ILE A 10 -22.39 -11.89 -49.27
C ILE A 10 -22.02 -11.07 -48.03
N SER A 11 -22.25 -9.75 -48.05
CA SER A 11 -22.00 -8.87 -46.90
C SER A 11 -22.81 -9.27 -45.67
N PHE A 12 -24.10 -9.59 -45.85
CA PHE A 12 -24.96 -10.06 -44.75
C PHE A 12 -24.53 -11.44 -44.23
N ALA A 13 -24.09 -12.35 -45.10
CA ALA A 13 -23.58 -13.65 -44.70
C ALA A 13 -22.29 -13.53 -43.87
N ILE A 14 -21.39 -12.61 -44.24
CA ILE A 14 -20.15 -12.33 -43.49
C ILE A 14 -20.49 -11.74 -42.12
N LEU A 15 -21.40 -10.75 -42.05
CA LEU A 15 -21.81 -10.14 -40.79
C LEU A 15 -22.50 -11.15 -39.86
N LEU A 16 -23.36 -12.01 -40.39
CA LEU A 16 -24.01 -13.08 -39.64
C LEU A 16 -22.98 -14.07 -39.09
N PHE A 17 -21.99 -14.47 -39.89
CA PHE A 17 -20.92 -15.36 -39.47
C PHE A 17 -20.07 -14.73 -38.35
N LEU A 18 -19.70 -13.45 -38.48
CA LEU A 18 -18.98 -12.70 -37.45
C LEU A 18 -19.77 -12.62 -36.14
N TYR A 19 -21.08 -12.36 -36.23
CA TYR A 19 -21.95 -12.27 -35.08
C TYR A 19 -22.11 -13.63 -34.35
N VAL A 20 -22.32 -14.71 -35.10
CA VAL A 20 -22.39 -16.07 -34.55
C VAL A 20 -21.04 -16.49 -33.94
N PHE A 21 -19.93 -16.13 -34.57
CA PHE A 21 -18.59 -16.39 -34.04
C PHE A 21 -18.34 -15.65 -32.71
N ILE A 22 -18.72 -14.37 -32.62
CA ILE A 22 -18.63 -13.58 -31.38
C ILE A 22 -19.49 -14.22 -30.28
N ILE A 23 -20.73 -14.60 -30.58
CA ILE A 23 -21.60 -15.29 -29.60
C ILE A 23 -20.99 -16.61 -29.15
N ALA A 24 -20.51 -17.44 -30.08
CA ALA A 24 -19.87 -18.71 -29.76
C ALA A 24 -18.60 -18.53 -28.92
N TYR A 25 -17.79 -17.52 -29.24
CA TYR A 25 -16.60 -17.14 -28.48
C TYR A 25 -16.96 -16.69 -27.07
N LEU A 26 -17.96 -15.81 -26.91
CA LEU A 26 -18.46 -15.37 -25.61
C LEU A 26 -19.05 -16.52 -24.79
N MET A 27 -19.80 -17.43 -25.42
CA MET A 27 -20.35 -18.62 -24.74
C MET A 27 -19.26 -19.61 -24.32
N LEU A 28 -18.23 -19.82 -25.15
CA LEU A 28 -17.09 -20.68 -24.81
C LEU A 28 -16.24 -20.06 -23.71
N ASN A 29 -16.03 -18.74 -23.74
CA ASN A 29 -15.30 -18.03 -22.69
C ASN A 29 -16.08 -18.03 -21.37
N ASN A 30 -17.40 -17.83 -21.41
CA ASN A 30 -18.26 -17.91 -20.23
C ASN A 30 -18.36 -19.36 -19.70
N ARG A 31 -18.33 -20.39 -20.57
CA ARG A 31 -18.22 -21.80 -20.14
C ARG A 31 -16.85 -22.13 -19.54
N ARG A 32 -15.76 -21.60 -20.10
CA ARG A 32 -14.41 -21.72 -19.51
C ARG A 32 -14.32 -21.01 -18.17
N GLN A 33 -14.88 -19.81 -18.04
CA GLN A 33 -15.03 -19.12 -16.75
C GLN A 33 -15.88 -19.95 -15.79
N LYS A 34 -17.01 -20.53 -16.24
CA LYS A 34 -17.85 -21.42 -15.44
C LYS A 34 -17.12 -22.69 -14.97
N GLN A 35 -16.25 -23.27 -15.79
CA GLN A 35 -15.39 -24.40 -15.43
C GLN A 35 -14.26 -23.99 -14.47
N LEU A 36 -13.71 -22.78 -14.60
CA LEU A 36 -12.75 -22.20 -13.64
C LEU A 36 -13.41 -21.80 -12.30
N THR A 37 -14.74 -21.64 -12.27
CA THR A 37 -15.52 -21.35 -11.05
C THR A 37 -16.13 -22.57 -10.36
N ALA A 38 -15.91 -23.79 -10.85
CA ALA A 38 -16.36 -24.98 -10.11
C ALA A 38 -15.54 -25.10 -8.80
N PHE A 39 -16.07 -24.56 -7.70
CA PHE A 39 -15.54 -24.79 -6.36
C PHE A 39 -15.60 -26.29 -6.08
N GLN A 40 -14.44 -26.95 -6.06
CA GLN A 40 -14.35 -28.29 -5.49
C GLN A 40 -14.72 -28.19 -4.01
N GLN A 41 -15.70 -28.98 -3.56
CA GLN A 41 -16.29 -28.88 -2.23
C GLN A 41 -15.31 -29.12 -1.06
N ASN A 42 -14.07 -29.53 -1.32
CA ASN A 42 -13.04 -29.84 -0.32
C ASN A 42 -11.81 -28.90 -0.37
N GLY A 43 -11.92 -27.69 -0.93
CA GLY A 43 -10.81 -26.71 -0.99
C GLY A 43 -10.98 -25.50 -0.06
N TYR A 44 -9.85 -24.86 0.27
CA TYR A 44 -9.81 -23.58 0.96
C TYR A 44 -10.00 -22.42 -0.03
N LEU A 45 -10.95 -21.54 0.25
CA LEU A 45 -11.00 -20.21 -0.33
C LEU A 45 -10.18 -19.26 0.54
N ILE A 46 -9.11 -18.70 0.01
CA ILE A 46 -8.34 -17.65 0.69
C ILE A 46 -8.75 -16.32 0.10
N VAL A 47 -9.30 -15.45 0.95
CA VAL A 47 -9.70 -14.09 0.55
C VAL A 47 -8.77 -13.10 1.24
N PHE A 48 -8.20 -12.16 0.48
CA PHE A 48 -7.40 -11.10 1.04
C PHE A 48 -7.99 -9.70 0.77
N ALA A 49 -7.86 -8.82 1.76
CA ALA A 49 -8.14 -7.39 1.64
C ALA A 49 -6.91 -6.62 2.11
N SER A 50 -6.23 -5.92 1.19
CA SER A 50 -4.99 -5.23 1.52
C SER A 50 -4.89 -3.86 0.87
N GLN A 51 -4.54 -2.84 1.65
CA GLN A 51 -4.21 -1.52 1.11
C GLN A 51 -2.77 -1.47 0.62
N SER A 52 -1.84 -2.02 1.41
CA SER A 52 -0.39 -2.02 1.18
C SER A 52 0.15 -3.37 0.71
N GLY A 53 -0.70 -4.33 0.32
CA GLY A 53 -0.26 -5.65 -0.14
C GLY A 53 0.21 -6.64 0.95
N GLN A 54 0.37 -6.21 2.21
CA GLN A 54 0.83 -7.11 3.29
C GLN A 54 -0.13 -8.27 3.56
N ALA A 55 -1.45 -8.02 3.56
CA ALA A 55 -2.43 -9.08 3.77
C ALA A 55 -2.49 -10.04 2.58
N GLU A 56 -2.32 -9.52 1.35
CA GLU A 56 -2.19 -10.33 0.13
C GLU A 56 -0.98 -11.25 0.21
N HIS A 57 0.14 -10.73 0.69
CA HIS A 57 1.38 -11.46 0.83
C HIS A 57 1.23 -12.69 1.75
N PHE A 58 0.72 -12.51 2.97
CA PHE A 58 0.48 -13.65 3.88
C PHE A 58 -0.58 -14.62 3.35
N ALA A 59 -1.60 -14.11 2.65
CA ALA A 59 -2.59 -14.96 2.00
C ALA A 59 -1.95 -15.89 0.96
N ARG A 60 -1.06 -15.36 0.12
CA ARG A 60 -0.33 -16.13 -0.89
C ARG A 60 0.67 -17.09 -0.25
N GLN A 61 1.37 -16.68 0.80
CA GLN A 61 2.29 -17.53 1.53
C GLN A 61 1.56 -18.73 2.18
N THR A 62 0.45 -18.47 2.87
CA THR A 62 -0.39 -19.53 3.46
C THR A 62 -0.96 -20.44 2.37
N ALA A 63 -1.34 -19.89 1.21
CA ALA A 63 -1.80 -20.68 0.07
C ALA A 63 -0.73 -21.68 -0.40
N GLN A 64 0.52 -21.23 -0.52
CA GLN A 64 1.65 -22.07 -0.91
C GLN A 64 1.92 -23.17 0.11
N GLN A 65 1.85 -22.85 1.42
CA GLN A 65 2.02 -23.84 2.49
C GLN A 65 0.94 -24.91 2.44
N LEU A 66 -0.33 -24.51 2.29
CA LEU A 66 -1.46 -25.43 2.17
C LEU A 66 -1.36 -26.28 0.88
N GLN A 67 -0.95 -25.70 -0.25
CA GLN A 67 -0.73 -26.44 -1.48
C GLN A 67 0.41 -27.46 -1.36
N ALA A 68 1.49 -27.11 -0.66
CA ALA A 68 2.63 -28.00 -0.44
C ALA A 68 2.25 -29.27 0.34
N ILE A 69 1.24 -29.19 1.22
CA ILE A 69 0.67 -30.34 1.95
C ILE A 69 -0.50 -31.00 1.23
N GLY A 70 -0.73 -30.68 -0.05
CA GLY A 70 -1.73 -31.32 -0.92
C GLY A 70 -3.15 -30.75 -0.79
N GLN A 71 -3.35 -29.62 -0.09
CA GLN A 71 -4.66 -28.98 -0.03
C GLN A 71 -4.99 -28.23 -1.31
N THR A 72 -6.26 -28.25 -1.70
CA THR A 72 -6.75 -27.43 -2.82
C THR A 72 -7.01 -26.02 -2.31
N VAL A 73 -6.36 -25.03 -2.92
CA VAL A 73 -6.47 -23.63 -2.49
C VAL A 73 -6.77 -22.72 -3.67
N ARG A 74 -7.73 -21.80 -3.47
CA ARG A 74 -7.99 -20.70 -4.38
C ARG A 74 -7.77 -19.38 -3.65
N VAL A 75 -6.88 -18.53 -4.17
CA VAL A 75 -6.63 -17.19 -3.63
C VAL A 75 -7.41 -16.16 -4.43
N MET A 76 -8.07 -15.24 -3.75
CA MET A 76 -8.91 -14.20 -4.34
C MET A 76 -8.74 -12.88 -3.60
N ASP A 77 -8.61 -11.79 -4.37
CA ASP A 77 -8.75 -10.45 -3.83
C ASP A 77 -10.22 -10.18 -3.50
N ILE A 78 -10.48 -9.63 -2.33
CA ILE A 78 -11.82 -9.30 -1.85
C ILE A 78 -12.60 -8.41 -2.84
N GLN A 79 -11.92 -7.60 -3.66
CA GLN A 79 -12.58 -6.74 -4.65
C GLN A 79 -13.30 -7.54 -5.75
N TYR A 80 -12.88 -8.79 -5.99
CA TYR A 80 -13.46 -9.68 -7.00
C TYR A 80 -14.33 -10.78 -6.38
N LEU A 81 -14.58 -10.72 -5.07
CA LEU A 81 -15.42 -11.69 -4.38
C LEU A 81 -16.90 -11.33 -4.53
N HIS A 82 -17.66 -12.26 -5.10
CA HIS A 82 -19.11 -12.13 -5.26
C HIS A 82 -19.87 -13.10 -4.34
N THR A 83 -21.13 -12.77 -4.05
CA THR A 83 -22.03 -13.54 -3.17
C THR A 83 -22.08 -15.03 -3.51
N GLU A 84 -22.18 -15.36 -4.80
CA GLU A 84 -22.26 -16.76 -5.24
C GLU A 84 -21.00 -17.56 -4.89
N GLN A 85 -19.82 -16.96 -5.04
CA GLN A 85 -18.55 -17.61 -4.74
C GLN A 85 -18.38 -17.80 -3.23
N LEU A 86 -18.78 -16.80 -2.45
CA LEU A 86 -18.75 -16.88 -1.00
C LEU A 86 -19.69 -18.00 -0.53
N GLN A 87 -20.95 -18.04 -0.99
CA GLN A 87 -21.91 -19.08 -0.60
C GLN A 87 -21.47 -20.50 -0.97
N GLN A 88 -20.75 -20.69 -2.07
CA GLN A 88 -20.27 -22.01 -2.50
C GLN A 88 -19.07 -22.53 -1.70
N ALA A 89 -18.35 -21.66 -0.99
CA ALA A 89 -17.17 -22.05 -0.23
C ALA A 89 -17.57 -22.73 1.09
N ASN A 90 -16.91 -23.84 1.43
CA ASN A 90 -17.09 -24.53 2.71
C ASN A 90 -16.06 -24.09 3.76
N GLN A 91 -14.84 -23.75 3.31
CA GLN A 91 -13.76 -23.31 4.18
C GLN A 91 -13.16 -22.02 3.65
N VAL A 92 -13.19 -20.95 4.47
CA VAL A 92 -12.72 -19.63 4.06
C VAL A 92 -11.65 -19.09 5.02
N LEU A 93 -10.48 -18.76 4.52
CA LEU A 93 -9.43 -18.09 5.29
C LEU A 93 -9.35 -16.63 4.86
N TRP A 94 -9.59 -15.72 5.78
CA TRP A 94 -9.61 -14.28 5.54
C TRP A 94 -8.31 -13.64 5.98
N PHE A 95 -7.68 -12.88 5.10
CA PHE A 95 -6.47 -12.10 5.35
C PHE A 95 -6.79 -10.64 5.14
N VAL A 96 -7.11 -9.92 6.20
CA VAL A 96 -7.65 -8.56 6.08
C VAL A 96 -6.83 -7.57 6.87
N SER A 97 -6.37 -6.50 6.21
CA SER A 97 -5.77 -5.36 6.90
C SER A 97 -6.83 -4.35 7.33
N THR A 98 -6.59 -3.63 8.41
CA THR A 98 -7.37 -2.47 8.81
C THR A 98 -6.60 -1.19 8.49
N TYR A 99 -7.31 -0.15 8.05
CA TYR A 99 -6.73 1.13 7.66
C TYR A 99 -7.38 2.30 8.41
N GLY A 100 -6.64 3.40 8.59
CA GLY A 100 -7.15 4.58 9.30
C GLY A 100 -7.63 4.29 10.70
N GLU A 101 -8.87 4.68 11.01
CA GLU A 101 -9.49 4.54 12.33
C GLU A 101 -10.38 3.30 12.41
N GLY A 102 -9.92 2.17 11.86
CA GLY A 102 -10.70 0.92 11.87
C GLY A 102 -11.40 0.60 10.55
N ASP A 103 -11.14 1.37 9.50
CA ASP A 103 -11.76 1.20 8.19
C ASP A 103 -11.20 0.00 7.44
N ALA A 104 -11.98 -0.48 6.48
CA ALA A 104 -11.50 -1.51 5.56
C ALA A 104 -10.55 -0.92 4.52
N PRO A 105 -9.71 -1.75 3.89
CA PRO A 105 -8.95 -1.34 2.71
C PRO A 105 -9.90 -0.92 1.58
N ASP A 106 -9.45 -0.05 0.70
CA ASP A 106 -10.26 0.44 -0.42
C ASP A 106 -10.75 -0.71 -1.32
N THR A 107 -9.95 -1.78 -1.45
CA THR A 107 -10.31 -2.99 -2.20
C THR A 107 -11.53 -3.72 -1.64
N ALA A 108 -11.82 -3.59 -0.35
CA ALA A 108 -12.96 -4.25 0.30
C ALA A 108 -14.29 -3.50 0.16
N ARG A 109 -14.33 -2.33 -0.50
CA ARG A 109 -15.52 -1.48 -0.56
C ARG A 109 -16.71 -2.17 -1.23
N MET A 110 -16.49 -2.87 -2.34
CA MET A 110 -17.55 -3.62 -3.05
C MET A 110 -18.13 -4.72 -2.17
N PHE A 111 -17.26 -5.50 -1.54
CA PHE A 111 -17.66 -6.53 -0.58
C PHE A 111 -18.48 -5.95 0.57
N ILE A 112 -18.12 -4.77 1.09
CA ILE A 112 -18.91 -4.10 2.12
C ILE A 112 -20.32 -3.76 1.61
N HIS A 113 -20.41 -3.18 0.41
CA HIS A 113 -21.68 -2.74 -0.16
C HIS A 113 -22.60 -3.92 -0.49
N ASP A 114 -22.08 -4.91 -1.21
CA ASP A 114 -22.87 -5.99 -1.80
C ASP A 114 -23.14 -7.14 -0.81
N ILE A 115 -22.19 -7.42 0.08
CA ILE A 115 -22.22 -8.59 0.96
C ILE A 115 -22.42 -8.18 2.42
N LEU A 116 -21.53 -7.39 3.02
CA LEU A 116 -21.64 -7.07 4.47
C LEU A 116 -22.92 -6.32 4.86
N LYS A 117 -23.53 -5.58 3.92
CA LYS A 117 -24.82 -4.92 4.16
C LYS A 117 -26.05 -5.78 3.82
N SER A 118 -25.85 -6.94 3.19
CA SER A 118 -26.93 -7.86 2.82
C SER A 118 -27.29 -8.77 3.98
N GLN A 119 -28.58 -8.83 4.32
CA GLN A 119 -29.12 -9.67 5.41
C GLN A 119 -29.48 -11.10 4.96
N ALA A 120 -29.38 -11.43 3.67
CA ALA A 120 -30.01 -12.63 3.10
C ALA A 120 -29.04 -13.80 2.82
N LEU A 121 -27.79 -13.76 3.30
CA LEU A 121 -26.84 -14.86 3.11
C LEU A 121 -26.99 -15.94 4.19
N ASP A 122 -27.06 -17.20 3.78
CA ASP A 122 -26.84 -18.34 4.67
C ASP A 122 -25.39 -18.82 4.52
N LEU A 123 -24.63 -18.75 5.62
CA LEU A 123 -23.24 -19.21 5.71
C LEU A 123 -23.10 -20.32 6.76
N SER A 124 -24.21 -20.94 7.21
CA SER A 124 -24.22 -21.91 8.30
C SER A 124 -23.39 -23.18 8.03
N HIS A 125 -23.19 -23.52 6.75
CA HIS A 125 -22.33 -24.63 6.33
C HIS A 125 -20.84 -24.28 6.31
N GLN A 126 -20.49 -23.00 6.43
CA GLN A 126 -19.11 -22.54 6.26
C GLN A 126 -18.33 -22.58 7.56
N SER A 127 -17.07 -22.99 7.44
CA SER A 127 -16.07 -22.78 8.48
C SER A 127 -15.08 -21.70 8.03
N TYR A 128 -14.63 -20.85 8.95
CA TYR A 128 -13.73 -19.76 8.60
C TYR A 128 -12.64 -19.49 9.64
N ALA A 129 -11.56 -18.85 9.22
CA ALA A 129 -10.57 -18.26 10.12
C ALA A 129 -10.14 -16.89 9.60
N ILE A 130 -9.71 -16.00 10.48
CA ILE A 130 -9.32 -14.62 10.12
C ILE A 130 -7.93 -14.32 10.68
N LEU A 131 -7.01 -13.96 9.78
CA LEU A 131 -5.78 -13.25 10.09
C LEU A 131 -6.00 -11.75 9.89
N ALA A 132 -6.03 -11.01 11.00
CA ALA A 132 -6.32 -9.59 11.01
C ALA A 132 -5.03 -8.78 11.17
N LEU A 133 -4.64 -8.02 10.15
CA LEU A 133 -3.47 -7.15 10.23
C LEU A 133 -3.90 -5.77 10.73
N GLY A 134 -3.25 -5.29 11.79
CA GLY A 134 -3.54 -3.99 12.37
C GLY A 134 -2.37 -3.41 13.13
N ASP A 135 -2.63 -2.33 13.85
CA ASP A 135 -1.64 -1.61 14.63
C ASP A 135 -2.30 -1.02 15.88
N ARG A 136 -1.81 -1.40 17.06
CA ARG A 136 -2.35 -0.98 18.36
C ARG A 136 -2.19 0.51 18.65
N ARG A 137 -1.40 1.23 17.86
CA ARG A 137 -1.26 2.69 17.94
C ARG A 137 -2.53 3.43 17.49
N TYR A 138 -3.42 2.75 16.78
CA TYR A 138 -4.71 3.28 16.32
C TYR A 138 -5.85 2.86 17.25
N SER A 139 -6.90 3.68 17.33
CA SER A 139 -7.99 3.47 18.29
C SER A 139 -8.77 2.17 18.05
N HIS A 140 -8.90 1.74 16.79
CA HIS A 140 -9.65 0.55 16.41
C HIS A 140 -8.71 -0.55 15.87
N PHE A 141 -7.92 -1.14 16.77
CA PHE A 141 -7.02 -2.24 16.43
C PHE A 141 -7.79 -3.40 15.77
N CYS A 142 -7.44 -3.74 14.52
CA CYS A 142 -8.10 -4.77 13.71
C CYS A 142 -9.62 -4.53 13.47
N GLY A 143 -10.06 -3.27 13.49
CA GLY A 143 -11.48 -2.91 13.44
C GLY A 143 -12.26 -3.45 12.23
N PHE A 144 -11.66 -3.53 11.03
CA PHE A 144 -12.36 -4.12 9.88
C PHE A 144 -12.55 -5.63 10.05
N ALA A 145 -11.54 -6.32 10.55
CA ALA A 145 -11.60 -7.76 10.81
C ALA A 145 -12.64 -8.11 11.88
N GLN A 146 -12.77 -7.26 12.91
CA GLN A 146 -13.79 -7.40 13.95
C GLN A 146 -15.20 -7.34 13.34
N ARG A 147 -15.50 -6.33 12.50
CA ARG A 147 -16.80 -6.23 11.82
C ARG A 147 -17.07 -7.41 10.88
N LEU A 148 -16.04 -7.87 10.17
CA LEU A 148 -16.13 -9.07 9.33
C LEU A 148 -16.45 -10.31 10.17
N ASN A 149 -15.78 -10.49 11.30
CA ASN A 149 -16.01 -11.59 12.21
C ASN A 149 -17.44 -11.58 12.77
N GLU A 150 -17.92 -10.41 13.21
CA GLU A 150 -19.28 -10.23 13.69
C GLU A 150 -20.31 -10.58 12.61
N TYR A 151 -20.10 -10.14 11.38
CA TYR A 151 -20.97 -10.48 10.25
C TYR A 151 -21.00 -12.00 9.99
N LEU A 152 -19.84 -12.65 9.92
CA LEU A 152 -19.77 -14.10 9.67
C LEU A 152 -20.49 -14.90 10.78
N GLN A 153 -20.35 -14.49 12.04
CA GLN A 153 -21.05 -15.10 13.16
C GLN A 153 -22.56 -14.87 13.14
N GLN A 154 -23.01 -13.66 12.80
CA GLN A 154 -24.43 -13.33 12.62
C GLN A 154 -25.08 -14.17 11.53
N HIS A 155 -24.31 -14.54 10.50
CA HIS A 155 -24.73 -15.43 9.41
C HIS A 155 -24.42 -16.92 9.66
N HIS A 156 -24.19 -17.28 10.93
CA HIS A 156 -24.01 -18.66 11.42
C HIS A 156 -22.78 -19.42 10.89
N ALA A 157 -21.81 -18.75 10.27
CA ALA A 157 -20.55 -19.38 9.92
C ALA A 157 -19.78 -19.77 11.19
N LYS A 158 -19.06 -20.90 11.13
CA LYS A 158 -18.34 -21.44 12.28
C LYS A 158 -16.86 -21.07 12.24
N ALA A 159 -16.38 -20.38 13.27
CA ALA A 159 -14.94 -20.13 13.40
C ALA A 159 -14.19 -21.48 13.60
N LEU A 160 -13.13 -21.69 12.82
CA LEU A 160 -12.19 -22.81 12.97
C LEU A 160 -11.37 -22.65 14.25
N PHE A 161 -10.99 -21.41 14.57
CA PHE A 161 -10.30 -20.98 15.78
C PHE A 161 -10.46 -19.45 15.95
N ASP A 162 -10.03 -18.92 17.08
CA ASP A 162 -10.14 -17.49 17.40
C ASP A 162 -9.39 -16.63 16.38
N MET A 163 -9.98 -15.49 16.01
CA MET A 163 -9.35 -14.52 15.12
C MET A 163 -7.96 -14.11 15.65
N VAL A 164 -6.95 -14.16 14.79
CA VAL A 164 -5.58 -13.78 15.14
C VAL A 164 -5.35 -12.33 14.71
N CYS A 165 -5.24 -11.43 15.69
CA CYS A 165 -4.85 -10.05 15.45
C CYS A 165 -3.33 -9.90 15.48
N VAL A 166 -2.76 -9.40 14.39
CA VAL A 166 -1.32 -9.18 14.21
C VAL A 166 -1.01 -7.71 14.41
N ASP A 167 -0.24 -7.39 15.45
CA ASP A 167 0.17 -6.00 15.72
C ASP A 167 1.45 -5.65 14.98
N HIS A 168 1.38 -4.77 13.98
CA HIS A 168 2.54 -4.28 13.22
C HIS A 168 3.48 -5.41 12.74
N LEU A 169 2.87 -6.47 12.18
CA LEU A 169 3.58 -7.65 11.67
C LEU A 169 4.40 -8.39 12.74
N ASN A 170 3.95 -8.36 14.00
CA ASN A 170 4.61 -9.06 15.09
C ASN A 170 4.81 -10.56 14.73
N PRO A 171 6.06 -11.07 14.76
CA PRO A 171 6.35 -12.45 14.39
C PRO A 171 5.63 -13.49 15.27
N ALA A 172 5.40 -13.20 16.55
CA ALA A 172 4.73 -14.13 17.47
C ALA A 172 3.23 -14.28 17.12
N ASP A 173 2.57 -13.20 16.70
CA ASP A 173 1.17 -13.26 16.26
C ASP A 173 1.04 -14.06 14.95
N LEU A 174 1.95 -13.84 13.99
CA LEU A 174 2.03 -14.60 12.75
C LEU A 174 2.35 -16.08 12.99
N HIS A 175 3.21 -16.37 13.97
CA HIS A 175 3.50 -17.74 14.37
C HIS A 175 2.27 -18.42 14.97
N ARG A 176 1.48 -17.71 15.79
CA ARG A 176 0.22 -18.24 16.34
C ARG A 176 -0.77 -18.64 15.24
N TRP A 177 -0.91 -17.82 14.21
CA TRP A 177 -1.71 -18.18 13.02
C TRP A 177 -1.25 -19.48 12.38
N THR A 178 0.06 -19.59 12.16
CA THR A 178 0.67 -20.79 11.57
C THR A 178 0.40 -22.01 12.44
N GLN A 179 0.61 -21.92 13.75
CA GLN A 179 0.36 -23.01 14.70
C GLN A 179 -1.11 -23.49 14.68
N HIS A 180 -2.08 -22.57 14.58
CA HIS A 180 -3.49 -22.96 14.47
C HIS A 180 -3.78 -23.74 13.18
N LEU A 181 -3.20 -23.34 12.05
CA LEU A 181 -3.34 -24.07 10.79
C LEU A 181 -2.64 -25.43 10.81
N GLU A 182 -1.48 -25.53 11.44
CA GLU A 182 -0.76 -26.81 11.62
C GLU A 182 -1.58 -27.77 12.50
N GLN A 183 -2.19 -27.27 13.56
CA GLN A 183 -3.10 -28.06 14.41
C GLN A 183 -4.34 -28.53 13.64
N LEU A 184 -4.93 -27.65 12.82
CA LEU A 184 -6.11 -27.96 12.03
C LEU A 184 -5.82 -29.02 10.94
N THR A 185 -4.67 -28.89 10.28
CA THR A 185 -4.27 -29.77 9.17
C THR A 185 -3.54 -31.03 9.63
N GLN A 186 -3.13 -31.08 10.90
CA GLN A 186 -2.28 -32.13 11.49
C GLN A 186 -0.95 -32.31 10.75
N GLN A 187 -0.45 -31.24 10.13
CA GLN A 187 0.82 -31.22 9.42
C GLN A 187 1.63 -29.98 9.79
N GLN A 188 2.95 -30.12 9.86
CA GLN A 188 3.83 -28.98 10.08
C GLN A 188 4.02 -28.23 8.77
N PHE A 189 3.93 -26.90 8.83
CA PHE A 189 4.23 -26.05 7.70
C PHE A 189 5.71 -25.76 7.71
N SER A 190 6.36 -26.08 6.60
CA SER A 190 7.71 -25.54 6.39
C SER A 190 7.59 -24.03 6.19
N PRO A 191 8.52 -23.24 6.74
CA PRO A 191 8.63 -21.85 6.35
C PRO A 191 8.80 -21.81 4.83
N VAL A 192 7.87 -21.19 4.13
CA VAL A 192 8.13 -20.81 2.74
C VAL A 192 9.19 -19.75 2.86
N ALA A 193 10.44 -20.11 2.53
CA ALA A 193 11.53 -19.17 2.42
C ALA A 193 11.12 -18.19 1.32
N GLU A 194 10.54 -17.06 1.74
CA GLU A 194 10.43 -15.95 0.84
C GLU A 194 11.84 -15.55 0.49
N GLU A 195 12.09 -15.50 -0.80
CA GLU A 195 13.14 -14.68 -1.35
C GLU A 195 12.79 -13.20 -1.08
N GLN A 196 12.77 -12.80 0.19
CA GLN A 196 12.86 -11.41 0.60
C GLN A 196 14.27 -10.99 0.25
N HIS A 197 14.49 -10.64 -1.03
CA HIS A 197 15.77 -10.17 -1.51
C HIS A 197 16.05 -8.81 -0.88
N TRP A 198 16.64 -8.85 0.30
CA TRP A 198 17.21 -7.68 0.94
C TRP A 198 18.40 -7.24 0.12
N HIS A 199 18.30 -6.03 -0.42
CA HIS A 199 19.34 -5.44 -1.22
C HIS A 199 20.12 -4.42 -0.38
N ARG A 200 21.39 -4.26 -0.74
CA ARG A 200 22.25 -3.21 -0.21
C ARG A 200 22.19 -2.01 -1.15
N PHE A 201 21.61 -0.94 -0.67
CA PHE A 201 21.60 0.36 -1.33
C PHE A 201 22.72 1.22 -0.75
N ILE A 202 23.31 2.11 -1.52
CA ILE A 202 24.34 3.03 -1.01
C ILE A 202 23.73 4.42 -0.87
N LEU A 203 23.74 4.99 0.33
CA LEU A 203 23.32 6.36 0.56
C LEU A 203 24.29 7.33 -0.12
N LYS A 204 23.90 7.91 -1.26
CA LYS A 204 24.78 8.79 -2.04
C LYS A 204 24.65 10.25 -1.65
N GLN A 205 23.41 10.73 -1.55
CA GLN A 205 23.13 12.15 -1.33
C GLN A 205 21.94 12.34 -0.41
N ARG A 206 21.95 13.49 0.26
CA ARG A 206 20.91 13.98 1.15
C ARG A 206 20.79 15.49 0.95
N PHE A 207 19.61 15.96 0.55
CA PHE A 207 19.35 17.38 0.32
C PHE A 207 18.17 17.84 1.17
N CYS A 208 18.35 18.88 1.99
CA CYS A 208 17.23 19.52 2.69
C CYS A 208 16.46 20.38 1.69
N LEU A 209 15.22 19.98 1.38
CA LEU A 209 14.38 20.60 0.37
C LEU A 209 13.70 21.89 0.85
N ASN A 210 13.59 22.09 2.16
CA ASN A 210 12.84 23.20 2.75
C ASN A 210 13.57 23.95 3.87
N SER A 211 14.86 24.21 3.66
CA SER A 211 15.68 24.96 4.61
C SER A 211 15.05 26.32 4.95
N GLY A 212 14.76 26.56 6.23
CA GLY A 212 14.12 27.78 6.71
C GLY A 212 12.60 27.69 6.91
N SER A 213 11.96 26.58 6.52
CA SER A 213 10.54 26.35 6.80
C SER A 213 10.27 26.35 8.31
N GLN A 214 9.08 26.82 8.70
CA GLN A 214 8.58 26.65 10.07
C GLN A 214 8.25 25.18 10.42
N GLY A 215 8.14 24.31 9.42
CA GLY A 215 7.91 22.88 9.62
C GLY A 215 9.19 22.09 9.87
N ASN A 216 9.03 20.82 10.25
CA ASN A 216 10.16 19.89 10.27
C ASN A 216 10.79 19.77 8.88
N SER A 217 12.13 19.75 8.85
CA SER A 217 12.91 19.63 7.61
C SER A 217 12.50 18.40 6.80
N ILE A 218 12.41 18.57 5.49
CA ILE A 218 12.12 17.55 4.51
C ILE A 218 13.39 17.31 3.70
N TYR A 219 13.79 16.05 3.59
CA TYR A 219 14.99 15.65 2.87
C TYR A 219 14.65 14.83 1.65
N GLN A 220 15.30 15.14 0.52
CA GLN A 220 15.45 14.20 -0.57
C GLN A 220 16.66 13.29 -0.26
N ILE A 221 16.42 11.99 -0.25
CA ILE A 221 17.46 10.97 -0.09
C ILE A 221 17.68 10.30 -1.44
N GLN A 222 18.94 10.16 -1.85
CA GLN A 222 19.29 9.45 -3.07
C GLN A 222 20.12 8.21 -2.75
N LEU A 223 19.62 7.07 -3.20
CA LEU A 223 20.21 5.76 -3.01
C LEU A 223 20.66 5.18 -4.36
N ALA A 224 21.92 4.75 -4.43
CA ALA A 224 22.40 3.93 -5.53
C ALA A 224 22.12 2.45 -5.26
N TYR A 225 21.93 1.67 -6.31
CA TYR A 225 21.64 0.24 -6.23
C TYR A 225 22.44 -0.55 -7.27
N SER A 226 22.58 -1.87 -7.06
CA SER A 226 23.15 -2.81 -8.03
C SER A 226 22.12 -3.25 -9.06
N GLU A 227 22.54 -3.72 -10.22
CA GLU A 227 21.61 -4.25 -11.24
C GLU A 227 20.69 -5.37 -10.70
N GLY A 228 19.53 -5.53 -11.34
CA GLY A 228 18.54 -6.56 -10.97
C GLY A 228 17.47 -6.11 -9.97
N ILE A 229 17.46 -4.84 -9.56
CA ILE A 229 16.35 -4.28 -8.78
C ILE A 229 15.31 -3.68 -9.72
N HIS A 230 14.06 -4.10 -9.55
CA HIS A 230 12.92 -3.63 -10.32
C HIS A 230 11.89 -3.01 -9.38
N TRP A 231 11.33 -1.88 -9.78
CA TRP A 231 10.20 -1.23 -9.12
C TRP A 231 9.40 -0.43 -10.14
N SER A 232 8.19 -0.04 -9.78
CA SER A 232 7.30 0.81 -10.56
C SER A 232 6.95 2.08 -9.78
N SER A 233 6.53 3.14 -10.47
CA SER A 233 6.01 4.33 -9.79
C SER A 233 4.82 3.93 -8.89
N GLY A 234 4.87 4.34 -7.62
CA GLY A 234 3.90 3.95 -6.59
C GLY A 234 4.41 2.87 -5.62
N ASP A 235 5.51 2.18 -5.96
CA ASP A 235 6.17 1.25 -5.05
C ASP A 235 6.81 1.91 -3.84
N ILE A 236 7.04 1.09 -2.83
CA ILE A 236 7.52 1.51 -1.52
C ILE A 236 8.86 0.84 -1.25
N LEU A 237 9.80 1.61 -0.70
CA LEU A 237 11.05 1.08 -0.18
C LEU A 237 10.89 0.83 1.32
N GLU A 238 11.02 -0.41 1.72
CA GLU A 238 11.09 -0.79 3.14
C GLU A 238 12.54 -0.81 3.59
N VAL A 239 12.86 0.03 4.56
CA VAL A 239 14.21 0.25 5.03
C VAL A 239 14.37 -0.32 6.43
N GLN A 240 15.41 -1.13 6.61
CA GLN A 240 15.89 -1.49 7.94
C GLN A 240 16.66 -0.29 8.52
N CYS A 241 16.02 0.43 9.43
CA CYS A 241 16.65 1.53 10.15
C CYS A 241 17.50 1.01 11.31
N GLY A 242 18.43 1.84 11.76
CA GLY A 242 19.30 1.55 12.90
C GLY A 242 19.31 2.67 13.94
N ASN A 243 19.76 2.33 15.15
CA ASN A 243 20.10 3.32 16.17
C ASN A 243 21.34 4.11 15.75
N SER A 244 21.41 5.37 16.20
CA SER A 244 22.60 6.16 16.00
C SER A 244 23.75 5.65 16.88
N LEU A 245 25.00 5.97 16.49
CA LEU A 245 26.16 5.63 17.32
C LEU A 245 26.08 6.32 18.69
N ASP A 246 25.54 7.53 18.74
CA ASP A 246 25.38 8.29 19.98
C ASP A 246 24.39 7.58 20.92
N ASP A 247 23.23 7.14 20.41
CA ASP A 247 22.24 6.40 21.21
C ASP A 247 22.81 5.08 21.75
N ILE A 248 23.60 4.38 20.92
CA ILE A 248 24.26 3.12 21.32
C ILE A 248 25.31 3.39 22.40
N GLN A 249 26.09 4.46 22.27
CA GLN A 249 27.09 4.85 23.26
C GLN A 249 26.44 5.26 24.58
N GLU A 250 25.35 6.03 24.53
CA GLU A 250 24.58 6.42 25.71
C GLU A 250 24.03 5.18 26.42
N PHE A 251 23.45 4.24 25.68
CA PHE A 251 22.98 2.97 26.22
C PHE A 251 24.10 2.18 26.91
N LEU A 252 25.24 1.99 26.24
CA LEU A 252 26.37 1.23 26.79
C LEU A 252 26.96 1.90 28.03
N CYS A 253 27.04 3.23 28.05
CA CYS A 253 27.47 4.00 29.20
C CYS A 253 26.53 3.80 30.40
N ALA A 254 25.22 3.83 30.18
CA ALA A 254 24.23 3.57 31.22
C ALA A 254 24.33 2.15 31.80
N GLN A 255 24.72 1.17 30.97
CA GLN A 255 24.94 -0.22 31.38
C GLN A 255 26.35 -0.50 31.94
N GLN A 256 27.21 0.52 31.98
CA GLN A 256 28.63 0.40 32.36
C GLN A 256 29.37 -0.67 31.56
N GLN A 257 29.04 -0.80 30.26
CA GLN A 257 29.66 -1.78 29.36
C GLN A 257 30.56 -1.07 28.34
N PRO A 258 31.70 -1.68 27.95
CA PRO A 258 32.55 -1.11 26.91
C PRO A 258 31.90 -1.25 25.53
N ALA A 259 32.14 -0.25 24.67
CA ALA A 259 31.79 -0.34 23.26
C ALA A 259 32.80 -1.21 22.51
N SER A 260 32.36 -2.37 22.04
CA SER A 260 33.07 -3.16 21.03
C SER A 260 32.33 -3.10 19.70
N GLN A 261 33.04 -3.25 18.58
CA GLN A 261 32.44 -3.17 17.26
C GLN A 261 31.28 -4.18 17.10
N THR A 262 31.45 -5.42 17.56
CA THR A 262 30.42 -6.46 17.50
C THR A 262 29.17 -6.08 18.30
N ILE A 263 29.34 -5.49 19.48
CA ILE A 263 28.20 -5.06 20.31
C ILE A 263 27.47 -3.87 19.67
N VAL A 264 28.21 -2.93 19.08
CA VAL A 264 27.61 -1.79 18.36
C VAL A 264 26.80 -2.27 17.15
N GLU A 265 27.32 -3.21 16.36
CA GLU A 265 26.62 -3.80 15.22
C GLU A 265 25.35 -4.55 15.64
N LEU A 266 25.39 -5.28 16.76
CA LEU A 266 24.21 -5.95 17.32
C LEU A 266 23.16 -4.93 17.76
N LEU A 267 23.56 -3.95 18.57
CA LEU A 267 22.64 -2.95 19.13
C LEU A 267 22.04 -2.03 18.07
N GLN A 268 22.71 -1.83 16.94
CA GLN A 268 22.21 -0.99 15.85
C GLN A 268 20.82 -1.42 15.39
N LEU A 269 20.51 -2.72 15.37
CA LEU A 269 19.23 -3.24 14.89
C LEU A 269 18.24 -3.59 16.01
N LYS A 270 18.57 -3.30 17.28
CA LYS A 270 17.74 -3.64 18.45
C LYS A 270 16.92 -2.46 18.95
N ASN A 271 15.77 -2.74 19.52
CA ASN A 271 14.93 -1.75 20.17
C ASN A 271 15.50 -1.38 21.54
N LEU A 272 16.13 -0.21 21.64
CA LEU A 272 16.72 0.28 22.89
C LEU A 272 15.71 0.96 23.82
N LYS A 273 14.41 1.01 23.45
CA LYS A 273 13.36 1.62 24.27
C LYS A 273 12.59 0.61 25.11
N ASN A 274 12.50 -0.63 24.64
CA ASN A 274 11.83 -1.73 25.36
C ASN A 274 12.86 -2.84 25.61
N ILE A 275 13.59 -2.70 26.71
CA ILE A 275 14.70 -3.59 27.04
C ILE A 275 14.22 -4.58 28.11
N PRO A 276 14.35 -5.90 27.89
CA PRO A 276 14.01 -6.88 28.92
C PRO A 276 14.96 -6.77 30.11
N GLU A 277 14.50 -7.11 31.32
CA GLU A 277 15.40 -7.21 32.48
C GLU A 277 16.50 -8.24 32.21
N ARG A 278 17.73 -7.91 32.63
CA ARG A 278 18.89 -8.78 32.51
C ARG A 278 18.81 -9.89 33.56
N LEU A 279 18.97 -11.14 33.14
CA LEU A 279 18.95 -12.28 34.05
C LEU A 279 20.27 -12.38 34.86
N PRO A 280 20.25 -13.00 36.05
CA PRO A 280 21.49 -13.30 36.79
C PRO A 280 22.44 -14.12 35.92
N ASP A 281 23.74 -13.80 35.97
CA ASP A 281 24.83 -14.47 35.24
C ASP A 281 24.73 -14.43 33.70
N GLU A 282 23.78 -13.69 33.14
CA GLU A 282 23.61 -13.57 31.69
C GLU A 282 24.70 -12.69 31.07
N SER A 283 25.32 -13.17 29.98
CA SER A 283 26.28 -12.38 29.23
C SER A 283 25.61 -11.17 28.56
N LEU A 284 26.38 -10.10 28.28
CA LEU A 284 25.84 -8.92 27.59
C LEU A 284 25.26 -9.30 26.21
N THR A 285 25.94 -10.17 25.47
CA THR A 285 25.51 -10.61 24.14
C THR A 285 24.20 -11.40 24.20
N ASP A 286 24.07 -12.33 25.15
CA ASP A 286 22.85 -13.12 25.30
C ASP A 286 21.67 -12.24 25.70
N TRP A 287 21.92 -11.26 26.57
CA TRP A 287 20.92 -10.28 26.95
C TRP A 287 20.44 -9.45 25.75
N ILE A 288 21.38 -8.89 24.96
CA ILE A 288 21.06 -8.12 23.74
C ILE A 288 20.29 -8.96 22.73
N ASN A 289 20.59 -10.25 22.61
CA ASN A 289 19.90 -11.14 21.69
C ASN A 289 18.40 -11.26 22.01
N ARG A 290 18.00 -11.11 23.29
CA ARG A 290 16.59 -11.08 23.72
C ARG A 290 15.87 -9.76 23.44
N PHE A 291 16.57 -8.72 22.99
CA PHE A 291 15.92 -7.45 22.68
C PHE A 291 15.09 -7.61 21.41
N ASP A 292 13.93 -6.96 21.38
CA ASP A 292 13.13 -6.86 20.16
C ASP A 292 13.95 -6.20 19.05
N GLY A 293 13.71 -6.60 17.80
CA GLY A 293 14.28 -5.91 16.65
C GLY A 293 13.64 -4.53 16.44
N LEU A 294 14.38 -3.61 15.81
CA LEU A 294 13.78 -2.39 15.29
C LEU A 294 12.85 -2.73 14.12
N GLY A 295 11.62 -2.22 14.18
CA GLY A 295 10.70 -2.28 13.05
C GLY A 295 11.26 -1.60 11.79
N MET A 296 10.80 -2.07 10.63
CA MET A 296 11.15 -1.47 9.34
C MET A 296 10.39 -0.16 9.14
N ARG A 297 10.88 0.69 8.23
CA ARG A 297 10.17 1.92 7.85
C ARG A 297 9.91 1.93 6.36
N GLU A 298 8.70 2.31 6.01
CA GLU A 298 8.21 2.36 4.64
C GLU A 298 8.32 3.79 4.10
N TYR A 299 8.81 3.93 2.88
CA TYR A 299 8.90 5.20 2.17
C TYR A 299 8.43 5.04 0.73
N SER A 300 7.45 5.83 0.29
CA SER A 300 7.06 5.87 -1.12
C SER A 300 8.26 6.30 -1.98
N ILE A 301 8.54 5.53 -3.03
CA ILE A 301 9.68 5.80 -3.92
C ILE A 301 9.32 7.00 -4.81
N ALA A 302 10.20 8.01 -4.83
CA ALA A 302 10.03 9.28 -5.53
C ALA A 302 10.69 9.30 -6.92
N SER A 303 11.03 8.14 -7.46
CA SER A 303 11.74 7.98 -8.73
C SER A 303 11.24 6.76 -9.52
N ILE A 304 11.60 6.71 -10.80
CA ILE A 304 11.36 5.57 -11.71
C ILE A 304 12.69 4.87 -12.08
N PRO A 305 12.66 3.59 -12.51
CA PRO A 305 13.87 2.85 -12.86
C PRO A 305 14.81 3.55 -13.85
N GLU A 306 14.25 4.28 -14.82
CA GLU A 306 14.96 4.99 -15.88
C GLU A 306 15.89 6.08 -15.34
N GLN A 307 15.63 6.59 -14.13
CA GLN A 307 16.47 7.58 -13.46
C GLN A 307 17.73 6.96 -12.83
N ARG A 308 17.84 5.61 -12.80
CA ARG A 308 18.99 4.83 -12.32
C ARG A 308 19.43 5.15 -10.89
N ARG A 309 18.49 5.58 -10.06
CA ARG A 309 18.64 5.77 -8.62
C ARG A 309 17.29 5.64 -7.94
N ILE A 310 17.28 5.32 -6.66
CA ILE A 310 16.09 5.44 -5.83
C ILE A 310 16.12 6.78 -5.12
N GLU A 311 15.06 7.56 -5.26
CA GLU A 311 14.83 8.78 -4.50
C GLU A 311 13.75 8.56 -3.46
N LEU A 312 13.92 9.13 -2.26
CA LEU A 312 12.90 9.17 -1.20
C LEU A 312 12.71 10.62 -0.75
N VAL A 313 11.51 10.96 -0.27
CA VAL A 313 11.23 12.26 0.35
C VAL A 313 10.78 12.05 1.79
N ILE A 314 11.61 12.47 2.75
CA ILE A 314 11.46 12.10 4.16
C ILE A 314 11.37 13.36 5.02
N ARG A 315 10.30 13.46 5.82
CA ARG A 315 10.19 14.48 6.86
C ARG A 315 10.94 14.00 8.08
N GLN A 316 11.88 14.80 8.56
CA GLN A 316 12.65 14.50 9.76
C GLN A 316 11.76 14.71 10.99
N GLU A 317 11.15 13.63 11.45
CA GLU A 317 10.33 13.66 12.66
C GLU A 317 11.15 13.96 13.90
N ARG A 318 10.57 14.79 14.78
CA ARG A 318 11.17 15.21 16.04
C ARG A 318 10.23 14.83 17.19
N THR A 319 10.79 14.13 18.16
CA THR A 319 10.13 13.76 19.40
C THR A 319 10.82 14.46 20.57
N PRO A 320 10.22 14.49 21.78
CA PRO A 320 10.89 15.00 22.97
C PRO A 320 12.21 14.27 23.29
N ALA A 321 12.34 13.01 22.86
CA ALA A 321 13.55 12.19 23.02
C ALA A 321 14.56 12.34 21.87
N GLY A 322 14.37 13.30 20.96
CA GLY A 322 15.24 13.49 19.79
C GLY A 322 14.59 13.08 18.48
N LEU A 323 15.40 12.77 17.47
CA LEU A 323 14.91 12.43 16.14
C LEU A 323 14.15 11.10 16.15
N GLY A 324 13.14 10.98 15.29
CA GLY A 324 12.45 9.72 15.08
C GLY A 324 13.44 8.66 14.56
N ILE A 325 13.38 7.43 15.08
CA ILE A 325 14.35 6.37 14.77
C ILE A 325 14.51 6.17 13.25
N GLY A 326 13.40 6.08 12.51
CA GLY A 326 13.47 5.86 11.06
C GLY A 326 13.86 7.09 10.25
N SER A 327 13.13 8.19 10.44
CA SER A 327 13.40 9.44 9.71
C SER A 327 14.76 10.03 10.06
N GLY A 328 15.16 10.02 11.33
CA GLY A 328 16.48 10.42 11.80
C GLY A 328 17.60 9.56 11.23
N TRP A 329 17.40 8.24 11.09
CA TRP A 329 18.40 7.35 10.51
C TRP A 329 18.83 7.81 9.12
N LEU A 330 17.88 7.99 8.19
CA LEU A 330 18.20 8.37 6.81
C LEU A 330 18.52 9.86 6.64
N THR A 331 18.06 10.73 7.54
CA THR A 331 18.22 12.20 7.42
C THR A 331 19.34 12.79 8.27
N ALA A 332 19.88 12.04 9.23
CA ALA A 332 20.96 12.52 10.10
C ALA A 332 22.06 11.47 10.28
N HIS A 333 21.72 10.27 10.75
CA HIS A 333 22.69 9.36 11.37
C HIS A 333 23.46 8.47 10.39
N ALA A 334 22.80 7.96 9.34
CA ALA A 334 23.48 7.16 8.33
C ALA A 334 24.50 8.03 7.57
N ALA A 335 25.73 7.54 7.45
CA ALA A 335 26.79 8.25 6.74
C ALA A 335 26.61 8.15 5.22
N LEU A 336 27.03 9.19 4.50
CA LEU A 336 27.11 9.10 3.04
C LEU A 336 28.13 8.01 2.66
N GLY A 337 27.78 7.18 1.68
CA GLY A 337 28.54 6.01 1.26
C GLY A 337 28.23 4.73 2.05
N GLN A 338 27.48 4.82 3.16
CA GLN A 338 27.10 3.67 3.96
C GLN A 338 26.06 2.79 3.23
N PRO A 339 26.16 1.45 3.35
CA PRO A 339 25.10 0.55 2.92
C PRO A 339 23.85 0.70 3.78
N ILE A 340 22.71 0.81 3.10
CA ILE A 340 21.36 0.79 3.65
C ILE A 340 20.71 -0.51 3.20
N VAL A 341 20.29 -1.32 4.16
CA VAL A 341 19.60 -2.59 3.90
C VAL A 341 18.12 -2.29 3.71
N ALA A 342 17.59 -2.61 2.53
CA ALA A 342 16.21 -2.33 2.18
C ALA A 342 15.67 -3.36 1.17
N ARG A 343 14.35 -3.39 1.00
CA ARG A 343 13.67 -4.18 -0.03
C ARG A 343 12.58 -3.36 -0.70
N ILE A 344 12.28 -3.67 -1.95
CA ILE A 344 11.13 -3.10 -2.65
C ILE A 344 9.88 -3.86 -2.21
N ARG A 345 8.88 -3.14 -1.70
CA ARG A 345 7.54 -3.66 -1.52
C ARG A 345 6.67 -3.18 -2.69
N PRO A 346 6.14 -4.10 -3.52
CA PRO A 346 5.16 -3.76 -4.52
C PRO A 346 3.92 -3.09 -3.92
N ASN A 347 3.39 -2.08 -4.58
CA ASN A 347 2.12 -1.46 -4.22
C ASN A 347 1.16 -1.36 -5.44
N PRO A 348 0.62 -2.50 -5.93
CA PRO A 348 -0.14 -2.54 -7.18
C PRO A 348 -1.39 -1.65 -7.18
N ALA A 349 -2.00 -1.43 -6.02
CA ALA A 349 -3.15 -0.55 -5.86
C ALA A 349 -2.82 0.91 -6.24
N PHE A 350 -1.58 1.34 -6.02
CA PHE A 350 -1.11 2.69 -6.34
C PHE A 350 -0.18 2.74 -7.56
N HIS A 351 -0.06 1.64 -8.31
CA HIS A 351 0.69 1.66 -9.56
C HIS A 351 0.01 2.52 -10.61
N LEU A 352 0.81 3.34 -11.28
CA LEU A 352 0.34 4.01 -12.47
C LEU A 352 0.14 2.99 -13.59
N LYS A 353 -1.01 3.04 -14.25
CA LYS A 353 -1.32 2.20 -15.42
C LYS A 353 -0.96 2.95 -16.70
N PRO A 354 -0.44 2.27 -17.74
CA PRO A 354 -0.17 2.91 -19.02
C PRO A 354 -1.49 3.25 -19.72
N THR A 355 -1.91 4.51 -19.62
CA THR A 355 -3.16 5.02 -20.21
C THR A 355 -3.03 6.51 -20.52
N GLN A 356 -3.66 6.91 -21.63
CA GLN A 356 -3.76 8.30 -22.09
C GLN A 356 -4.77 9.13 -21.31
N GLN A 357 -5.46 8.55 -20.32
CA GLN A 357 -6.41 9.29 -19.50
C GLN A 357 -5.72 10.48 -18.78
N PRO A 358 -6.40 11.62 -18.60
CA PRO A 358 -5.87 12.70 -17.78
C PRO A 358 -5.60 12.25 -16.35
N LEU A 359 -4.63 12.87 -15.68
CA LEU A 359 -4.27 12.51 -14.30
C LEU A 359 -4.30 13.74 -13.38
N ILE A 360 -5.07 13.64 -12.29
CA ILE A 360 -5.08 14.61 -11.19
C ILE A 360 -4.29 14.00 -10.03
N LEU A 361 -3.23 14.69 -9.61
CA LEU A 361 -2.34 14.30 -8.53
C LEU A 361 -2.55 15.26 -7.36
N ILE A 362 -2.91 14.74 -6.20
CA ILE A 362 -3.26 15.55 -5.02
C ILE A 362 -2.41 15.11 -3.85
N GLY A 363 -1.69 16.02 -3.21
CA GLY A 363 -0.92 15.65 -2.04
C GLY A 363 -0.41 16.79 -1.19
N ASN A 364 0.13 16.45 -0.03
CA ASN A 364 0.74 17.42 0.88
C ASN A 364 2.08 16.93 1.46
N GLY A 365 2.97 17.87 1.75
CA GLY A 365 4.27 17.59 2.36
C GLY A 365 5.03 16.48 1.65
N THR A 366 5.38 15.41 2.37
CA THR A 366 6.14 14.29 1.80
C THR A 366 5.33 13.36 0.92
N GLY A 367 4.00 13.54 0.86
CA GLY A 367 3.15 12.89 -0.14
C GLY A 367 3.52 13.25 -1.58
N ILE A 368 4.34 14.30 -1.78
CA ILE A 368 4.92 14.61 -3.09
C ILE A 368 5.71 13.44 -3.68
N ALA A 369 6.27 12.54 -2.86
CA ALA A 369 7.12 11.42 -3.29
C ALA A 369 6.45 10.54 -4.37
N GLY A 370 5.31 9.92 -4.05
CA GLY A 370 4.59 9.09 -5.02
C GLY A 370 4.15 9.88 -6.25
N LEU A 371 3.78 11.16 -6.07
CA LEU A 371 3.29 12.00 -7.15
C LEU A 371 4.39 12.38 -8.16
N VAL A 372 5.60 12.70 -7.70
CA VAL A 372 6.72 13.00 -8.62
C VAL A 372 7.20 11.76 -9.36
N ALA A 373 7.13 10.58 -8.73
CA ALA A 373 7.41 9.32 -9.42
C ALA A 373 6.39 9.07 -10.55
N HIS A 374 5.10 9.32 -10.31
CA HIS A 374 4.08 9.22 -11.36
C HIS A 374 4.26 10.26 -12.47
N LEU A 375 4.61 11.50 -12.14
CA LEU A 375 4.90 12.53 -13.16
C LEU A 375 6.12 12.17 -14.00
N ALA A 376 7.19 11.66 -13.38
CA ALA A 376 8.35 11.15 -14.10
C ALA A 376 7.97 9.99 -15.02
N GLN A 377 7.13 9.06 -14.55
CA GLN A 377 6.64 7.94 -15.37
C GLN A 377 5.82 8.43 -16.57
N ARG A 378 4.94 9.42 -16.37
CA ARG A 378 4.12 10.00 -17.44
C ARG A 378 4.94 10.77 -18.45
N GLN A 379 5.95 11.52 -18.01
CA GLN A 379 6.93 12.12 -18.91
C GLN A 379 7.60 11.05 -19.79
N HIS A 380 8.02 9.93 -19.17
CA HIS A 380 8.65 8.83 -19.91
C HIS A 380 7.71 8.18 -20.94
N TRP A 381 6.43 8.07 -20.63
CA TRP A 381 5.40 7.57 -21.56
C TRP A 381 4.92 8.62 -22.59
N GLY A 382 5.33 9.88 -22.47
CA GLY A 382 4.89 10.94 -23.36
C GLY A 382 3.51 11.53 -23.01
N GLU A 383 2.99 11.26 -21.82
CA GLU A 383 1.64 11.64 -21.41
C GLU A 383 1.62 13.06 -20.82
N GLN A 384 0.86 13.96 -21.44
CA GLN A 384 0.92 15.40 -21.17
C GLN A 384 -0.21 15.94 -20.29
N GLN A 385 -1.35 15.23 -20.22
CA GLN A 385 -2.52 15.68 -19.48
C GLN A 385 -2.38 15.37 -17.99
N ASN A 386 -1.69 16.26 -17.27
CA ASN A 386 -1.43 16.13 -15.84
C ASN A 386 -1.80 17.42 -15.10
N TRP A 387 -2.37 17.26 -13.92
CA TRP A 387 -2.69 18.35 -13.00
C TRP A 387 -2.19 18.00 -11.60
N LEU A 388 -1.30 18.82 -11.05
CA LEU A 388 -0.82 18.70 -9.68
C LEU A 388 -1.51 19.71 -8.75
N ILE A 389 -2.10 19.24 -7.66
CA ILE A 389 -2.59 20.05 -6.55
C ILE A 389 -1.76 19.71 -5.32
N PHE A 390 -0.88 20.62 -4.89
CA PHE A 390 0.10 20.34 -3.85
C PHE A 390 0.04 21.32 -2.69
N GLY A 391 0.04 20.81 -1.46
CA GLY A 391 -0.03 21.63 -0.25
C GLY A 391 1.20 21.52 0.65
N GLU A 392 1.65 22.65 1.18
CA GLU A 392 2.63 22.69 2.27
C GLU A 392 2.47 23.97 3.12
N ARG A 393 3.45 24.32 3.96
CA ARG A 393 3.35 25.44 4.90
C ARG A 393 3.59 26.77 4.22
N GLN A 394 4.77 27.01 3.64
CA GLN A 394 5.18 28.33 3.15
C GLN A 394 5.74 28.27 1.74
N GLN A 395 5.33 29.17 0.86
CA GLN A 395 5.85 29.23 -0.50
C GLN A 395 7.36 29.45 -0.54
N GLN A 396 7.88 30.36 0.30
CA GLN A 396 9.28 30.74 0.28
C GLN A 396 10.24 29.57 0.56
N PHE A 397 9.83 28.62 1.40
CA PHE A 397 10.70 27.55 1.89
C PHE A 397 10.26 26.17 1.43
N ASP A 398 8.97 25.95 1.22
CA ASP A 398 8.41 24.63 1.00
C ASP A 398 7.92 24.39 -0.43
N HIS A 399 8.46 25.12 -1.40
CA HIS A 399 8.24 24.87 -2.81
C HIS A 399 9.03 23.64 -3.28
N LEU A 400 8.66 22.47 -2.77
CA LEU A 400 9.37 21.21 -3.05
C LEU A 400 9.38 20.92 -4.56
N TYR A 401 10.53 20.51 -5.09
CA TYR A 401 10.71 20.18 -6.52
C TYR A 401 10.40 21.32 -7.49
N GLN A 402 10.47 22.60 -7.07
CA GLN A 402 10.13 23.77 -7.90
C GLN A 402 10.74 23.71 -9.31
N ASP A 403 12.05 23.52 -9.43
CA ASP A 403 12.74 23.50 -10.73
C ASP A 403 12.25 22.37 -11.65
N GLN A 404 11.98 21.20 -11.09
CA GLN A 404 11.51 20.05 -11.86
C GLN A 404 10.05 20.24 -12.30
N ILE A 405 9.21 20.78 -11.42
CA ILE A 405 7.80 21.08 -11.73
C ILE A 405 7.73 22.15 -12.82
N GLN A 406 8.52 23.23 -12.70
CA GLN A 406 8.58 24.28 -13.71
C GLN A 406 9.05 23.74 -15.07
N ARG A 407 10.01 22.81 -15.07
CA ARG A 407 10.45 22.12 -16.29
C ARG A 407 9.31 21.32 -16.94
N TRP A 408 8.57 20.52 -16.16
CA TRP A 408 7.42 19.78 -16.68
C TRP A 408 6.32 20.69 -17.23
N GLN A 409 6.08 21.84 -16.61
CA GLN A 409 5.14 22.83 -17.15
C GLN A 409 5.63 23.41 -18.48
N THR A 410 6.91 23.77 -18.56
CA THR A 410 7.51 24.36 -19.77
C THR A 410 7.56 23.37 -20.94
N GLU A 411 7.81 22.09 -20.65
CA GLU A 411 7.82 21.01 -21.64
C GLU A 411 6.42 20.48 -22.00
N GLY A 412 5.36 20.99 -21.35
CA GLY A 412 3.98 20.59 -21.61
C GLY A 412 3.54 19.27 -20.97
N TYR A 413 4.37 18.65 -20.13
CA TYR A 413 4.02 17.44 -19.39
C TYR A 413 3.12 17.70 -18.19
N LEU A 414 3.06 18.93 -17.68
CA LEU A 414 2.24 19.29 -16.53
C LEU A 414 1.38 20.50 -16.86
N THR A 415 0.16 20.25 -17.31
CA THR A 415 -0.75 21.27 -17.82
C THR A 415 -1.16 22.27 -16.74
N HIS A 416 -1.40 21.78 -15.52
CA HIS A 416 -1.82 22.62 -14.41
C HIS A 416 -1.07 22.29 -13.13
N VAL A 417 -0.77 23.32 -12.36
CA VAL A 417 -0.23 23.21 -11.01
C VAL A 417 -0.92 24.24 -10.13
N ASP A 418 -1.50 23.78 -9.03
CA ASP A 418 -2.08 24.65 -8.01
C ASP A 418 -1.45 24.33 -6.65
N TYR A 419 -0.98 25.37 -5.97
CA TYR A 419 -0.36 25.25 -4.65
C TYR A 419 -1.30 25.72 -3.54
N ALA A 420 -1.22 25.04 -2.40
CA ALA A 420 -1.90 25.42 -1.16
C ALA A 420 -0.86 25.65 -0.04
N PHE A 421 -0.49 26.90 0.20
CA PHE A 421 0.40 27.26 1.31
C PHE A 421 -0.41 27.66 2.53
N SER A 422 -0.36 26.83 3.57
CA SER A 422 -1.24 26.95 4.73
C SER A 422 -0.85 28.07 5.69
N ARG A 423 0.31 28.72 5.51
CA ARG A 423 0.92 29.63 6.49
C ARG A 423 1.37 30.98 5.92
N ASP A 424 1.14 31.24 4.64
CA ASP A 424 1.50 32.51 4.01
C ASP A 424 0.47 33.61 4.30
N GLN A 425 -0.69 33.25 4.84
CA GLN A 425 -1.77 34.15 5.22
C GLN A 425 -2.45 33.68 6.51
N ALA A 426 -3.29 34.54 7.10
CA ALA A 426 -3.97 34.28 8.37
C ALA A 426 -4.94 33.08 8.29
N GLU A 427 -5.67 32.97 7.18
CA GLU A 427 -6.57 31.85 6.92
C GLU A 427 -5.81 30.66 6.32
N LYS A 428 -6.04 29.46 6.84
CA LYS A 428 -5.32 28.28 6.35
C LYS A 428 -5.89 27.81 5.01
N ILE A 429 -5.05 27.81 3.98
CA ILE A 429 -5.39 27.25 2.67
C ILE A 429 -4.80 25.84 2.57
N TYR A 430 -5.64 24.87 2.19
CA TYR A 430 -5.27 23.46 2.01
C TYR A 430 -5.73 22.96 0.64
N VAL A 431 -5.24 21.78 0.23
CA VAL A 431 -5.53 21.19 -1.09
C VAL A 431 -7.03 21.01 -1.35
N GLN A 432 -7.83 20.71 -0.33
CA GLN A 432 -9.28 20.61 -0.47
C GLN A 432 -9.95 21.96 -0.76
N HIS A 433 -9.39 23.07 -0.27
CA HIS A 433 -9.91 24.41 -0.60
C HIS A 433 -9.62 24.74 -2.07
N ILE A 434 -8.47 24.32 -2.59
CA ILE A 434 -8.15 24.43 -4.01
C ILE A 434 -9.13 23.61 -4.85
N LEU A 435 -9.44 22.37 -4.46
CA LEU A 435 -10.44 21.54 -5.14
C LEU A 435 -11.82 22.20 -5.19
N GLN A 436 -12.26 22.80 -4.07
CA GLN A 436 -13.53 23.54 -4.02
C GLN A 436 -13.53 24.74 -4.98
N HIS A 437 -12.46 25.55 -4.92
CA HIS A 437 -12.30 26.72 -5.78
C HIS A 437 -12.20 26.34 -7.27
N LYS A 438 -11.58 25.20 -7.59
CA LYS A 438 -11.39 24.67 -8.95
C LYS A 438 -12.42 23.61 -9.32
N SER A 439 -13.58 23.59 -8.65
CA SER A 439 -14.62 22.56 -8.81
C SER A 439 -15.08 22.38 -10.26
N ALA A 440 -15.27 23.48 -11.02
CA ALA A 440 -15.64 23.40 -12.43
C ALA A 440 -14.60 22.65 -13.28
N GLN A 441 -13.31 22.96 -13.08
CA GLN A 441 -12.20 22.29 -13.76
C GLN A 441 -12.08 20.82 -13.33
N LEU A 442 -12.27 20.52 -12.04
CA LEU A 442 -12.33 19.15 -11.53
C LEU A 442 -13.41 18.34 -12.25
N ILE A 443 -14.64 18.87 -12.33
CA ILE A 443 -15.77 18.20 -12.98
C ILE A 443 -15.48 17.96 -14.47
N GLU A 444 -14.91 18.93 -15.16
CA GLU A 444 -14.49 18.81 -16.56
C GLU A 444 -13.46 17.68 -16.75
N TRP A 445 -12.43 17.63 -15.91
CA TRP A 445 -11.41 16.58 -15.98
C TRP A 445 -12.01 15.19 -15.71
N ILE A 446 -12.90 15.08 -14.73
CA ILE A 446 -13.56 13.81 -14.41
C ILE A 446 -14.45 13.34 -15.57
N ALA A 447 -15.19 14.26 -16.19
CA ALA A 447 -15.97 14.00 -17.39
C ALA A 447 -15.09 13.58 -18.59
N ALA A 448 -13.86 14.10 -18.67
CA ALA A 448 -12.87 13.72 -19.68
C ALA A 448 -12.16 12.38 -19.39
N GLY A 449 -12.59 11.64 -18.36
CA GLY A 449 -12.00 10.34 -18.05
C GLY A 449 -10.82 10.38 -17.06
N ALA A 450 -10.57 11.52 -16.39
CA ALA A 450 -9.41 11.64 -15.50
C ALA A 450 -9.41 10.61 -14.37
N ALA A 451 -8.21 10.16 -13.99
CA ALA A 451 -7.98 9.49 -12.71
C ALA A 451 -7.44 10.47 -11.67
N ILE A 452 -7.69 10.17 -10.40
CA ILE A 452 -7.26 10.93 -9.23
C ILE A 452 -6.33 10.04 -8.39
N TYR A 453 -5.15 10.55 -8.07
CA TYR A 453 -4.19 9.90 -7.19
C TYR A 453 -3.92 10.82 -5.99
N VAL A 454 -4.13 10.30 -4.78
CA VAL A 454 -3.96 11.06 -3.54
C VAL A 454 -2.81 10.48 -2.73
N CYS A 455 -1.83 11.31 -2.35
CA CYS A 455 -0.71 10.87 -1.52
C CYS A 455 -0.38 11.87 -0.40
N GLY A 456 -0.12 11.37 0.80
CA GLY A 456 0.25 12.21 1.96
C GLY A 456 -0.43 11.78 3.26
N SER A 457 -0.74 12.73 4.14
CA SER A 457 -1.25 12.41 5.48
C SER A 457 -2.67 11.83 5.43
N LEU A 458 -2.84 10.62 5.99
CA LEU A 458 -4.14 9.95 6.12
C LEU A 458 -5.08 10.76 7.01
N LYS A 459 -4.60 11.16 8.20
CA LYS A 459 -5.35 12.01 9.13
C LYS A 459 -5.34 13.45 8.63
N GLY A 460 -6.53 14.04 8.46
CA GLY A 460 -6.69 15.42 8.01
C GLY A 460 -6.76 15.55 6.49
N MET A 461 -5.67 15.37 5.75
CA MET A 461 -5.64 15.67 4.30
C MET A 461 -6.49 14.70 3.48
N ALA A 462 -6.21 13.40 3.54
CA ALA A 462 -6.89 12.41 2.70
C ALA A 462 -8.40 12.39 2.95
N GLN A 463 -8.82 12.45 4.22
CA GLN A 463 -10.21 12.52 4.64
C GLN A 463 -10.90 13.80 4.12
N ALA A 464 -10.26 14.97 4.21
CA ALA A 464 -10.83 16.22 3.74
C ALA A 464 -10.95 16.26 2.21
N VAL A 465 -9.97 15.68 1.49
CA VAL A 465 -10.03 15.51 0.03
C VAL A 465 -11.21 14.60 -0.34
N GLU A 466 -11.35 13.44 0.30
CA GLU A 466 -12.45 12.51 0.02
C GLU A 466 -13.82 13.15 0.30
N GLN A 467 -13.98 13.84 1.43
CA GLN A 467 -15.22 14.56 1.75
C GLN A 467 -15.53 15.67 0.73
N THR A 468 -14.51 16.38 0.27
CA THR A 468 -14.67 17.42 -0.76
C THR A 468 -15.07 16.82 -2.09
N LEU A 469 -14.42 15.74 -2.53
CA LEU A 469 -14.80 15.00 -3.74
C LEU A 469 -16.23 14.47 -3.62
N LEU A 470 -16.62 13.94 -2.46
CA LEU A 470 -17.98 13.47 -2.21
C LEU A 470 -19.00 14.61 -2.33
N SER A 471 -18.69 15.79 -1.79
CA SER A 471 -19.54 16.97 -1.89
C SER A 471 -19.65 17.52 -3.32
N LEU A 472 -18.59 17.42 -4.12
CA LEU A 472 -18.54 17.99 -5.47
C LEU A 472 -19.07 17.05 -6.54
N LEU A 473 -18.79 15.74 -6.43
CA LEU A 473 -19.13 14.72 -7.43
C LEU A 473 -20.35 13.88 -7.04
N GLY A 474 -20.70 13.83 -5.76
CA GLY A 474 -21.69 12.90 -5.23
C GLY A 474 -21.14 11.51 -4.95
N ALA A 475 -21.86 10.73 -4.14
CA ALA A 475 -21.44 9.41 -3.69
C ALA A 475 -21.31 8.41 -4.86
N GLU A 476 -22.30 8.41 -5.76
CA GLU A 476 -22.37 7.47 -6.89
C GLU A 476 -21.17 7.65 -7.84
N GLN A 477 -20.87 8.88 -8.25
CA GLN A 477 -19.75 9.15 -9.15
C GLN A 477 -18.39 8.83 -8.51
N LEU A 478 -18.22 9.14 -7.22
CA LEU A 478 -16.99 8.82 -6.50
C LEU A 478 -16.82 7.32 -6.30
N ASP A 479 -17.90 6.59 -6.04
CA ASP A 479 -17.92 5.12 -5.97
C ASP A 479 -17.59 4.51 -7.34
N GLN A 480 -18.13 5.06 -8.42
CA GLN A 480 -17.78 4.63 -9.78
C GLN A 480 -16.29 4.84 -10.09
N LEU A 481 -15.71 5.99 -9.73
CA LEU A 481 -14.28 6.23 -9.92
C LEU A 481 -13.42 5.22 -9.17
N LYS A 482 -13.82 4.85 -7.94
CA LYS A 482 -13.15 3.79 -7.17
C LYS A 482 -13.27 2.44 -7.87
N HIS A 483 -14.46 2.09 -8.33
CA HIS A 483 -14.73 0.84 -9.05
C HIS A 483 -13.90 0.70 -10.34
N GLU A 484 -13.79 1.79 -11.10
CA GLU A 484 -12.98 1.85 -12.33
C GLU A 484 -11.46 1.91 -12.06
N GLY A 485 -11.05 1.96 -10.78
CA GLY A 485 -9.65 2.14 -10.39
C GLY A 485 -9.08 3.51 -10.79
N ARG A 486 -9.95 4.51 -10.95
CA ARG A 486 -9.65 5.92 -11.28
C ARG A 486 -9.57 6.82 -10.04
N TYR A 487 -9.73 6.29 -8.83
CA TYR A 487 -9.43 6.99 -7.58
C TYR A 487 -8.52 6.11 -6.72
N GLN A 488 -7.24 6.48 -6.61
CA GLN A 488 -6.21 5.71 -5.90
C GLN A 488 -5.59 6.53 -4.78
N ARG A 489 -5.17 5.86 -3.70
CA ARG A 489 -4.59 6.51 -2.52
C ARG A 489 -3.39 5.77 -1.97
N ASP A 490 -2.34 6.51 -1.66
CA ASP A 490 -1.17 6.06 -0.87
C ASP A 490 -0.95 7.05 0.27
N VAL A 491 -1.56 6.78 1.41
CA VAL A 491 -1.60 7.70 2.55
C VAL A 491 -1.04 7.04 3.81
N TYR A 492 -0.58 7.85 4.77
CA TYR A 492 0.06 7.33 5.99
C TYR A 492 -0.18 8.22 7.21
#